data_AF-A0A850CC72-F1
#
_entry.id   AF-A0A850CC72-F1
#
_cell.length_a   1.000
_cell.length_b   1.000
_cell.length_c   1.000
_cell.angle_alpha   90.00
_cell.angle_beta   90.00
_cell.angle_gamma   90.00
#
_symmetry.space_group_name_H-M   'P 1'
#
loop_
_entity.id
_entity.type
_entity.pdbx_description
1 polymer ?
#
loop_
_entity_poly.entity_id
_entity_poly.type
_entity_poly.pdbx_seq_one_letter_code
_entity_poly.pdbx_strand_id
1 'polypeptide(L)'
;MSVNLTAQDKTVIRTAAFGAVTLLSYAGIAGSAHRVATDGTLAFASATGEVGHVLASKKGDFKLKAKSAASLAEQVLPALAESVRILKTQDPAEAENFRTVVGVAVEAANRAHKGAPSPVMAEMTRKITEAVNG
;
A
#
# COMPACT_ATOMS: atom_id res chain seq x y z
N MET A 1 -9.60 -6.73 -21.20
CA MET A 1 -9.26 -8.13 -20.89
C MET A 1 -9.53 -8.34 -19.41
N SER A 2 -10.20 -9.43 -19.02
CA SER A 2 -10.51 -9.71 -17.62
C SER A 2 -9.29 -10.28 -16.90
N VAL A 3 -8.79 -9.59 -15.88
CA VAL A 3 -7.69 -10.04 -15.02
C VAL A 3 -8.19 -11.23 -14.18
N ASN A 4 -7.48 -12.36 -14.20
CA ASN A 4 -7.93 -13.56 -13.51
C ASN A 4 -7.24 -13.68 -12.14
N LEU A 5 -7.55 -12.77 -11.22
CA LEU A 5 -6.96 -12.76 -9.87
C LEU A 5 -7.60 -13.82 -8.99
N THR A 6 -6.78 -14.72 -8.45
CA THR A 6 -7.21 -15.72 -7.47
C THR A 6 -7.55 -15.07 -6.12
N ALA A 7 -8.24 -15.78 -5.24
CA ALA A 7 -8.49 -15.30 -3.88
C ALA A 7 -7.19 -15.02 -3.10
N GLN A 8 -6.14 -15.80 -3.38
CA GLN A 8 -4.82 -15.61 -2.79
C GLN A 8 -4.17 -14.32 -3.30
N ASP A 9 -4.20 -14.08 -4.61
CA ASP A 9 -3.66 -12.86 -5.22
C ASP A 9 -4.32 -11.60 -4.66
N LYS A 10 -5.66 -11.63 -4.55
CA LYS A 10 -6.43 -10.52 -3.98
C LYS A 10 -6.04 -10.26 -2.52
N THR A 11 -5.75 -11.32 -1.75
CA THR A 11 -5.26 -11.21 -0.37
C THR A 11 -3.87 -10.59 -0.32
N VAL A 12 -2.96 -10.97 -1.21
CA VAL A 12 -1.61 -10.38 -1.32
C VAL A 12 -1.70 -8.89 -1.63
N ILE A 13 -2.50 -8.52 -2.64
CA ILE A 13 -2.72 -7.11 -3.05
C ILE A 13 -3.28 -6.27 -1.90
N ARG A 14 -4.28 -6.77 -1.18
CA ARG A 14 -4.82 -6.07 0.00
C ARG A 14 -3.81 -5.96 1.13
N THR A 15 -3.09 -7.05 1.42
CA THR A 15 -2.04 -7.05 2.46
C THR A 15 -0.97 -6.01 2.15
N ALA A 16 -0.56 -5.91 0.89
CA ALA A 16 0.41 -4.93 0.43
C ALA A 16 -0.10 -3.50 0.57
N ALA A 17 -1.29 -3.20 0.04
CA ALA A 17 -1.85 -1.85 0.05
C ALA A 17 -2.16 -1.35 1.48
N PHE A 18 -2.99 -2.06 2.23
CA PHE A 18 -3.34 -1.67 3.60
C PHE A 18 -2.15 -1.78 4.56
N GLY A 19 -1.25 -2.74 4.31
CA GLY A 19 0.00 -2.86 5.04
C GLY A 19 0.92 -1.65 4.84
N ALA A 20 1.02 -1.11 3.62
CA ALA A 20 1.81 0.08 3.33
C ALA A 20 1.30 1.30 4.09
N VAL A 21 -0.01 1.53 4.09
CA VAL A 21 -0.64 2.63 4.86
C VAL A 21 -0.45 2.43 6.37
N THR A 22 -0.55 1.19 6.86
CA THR A 22 -0.28 0.88 8.27
C THR A 22 1.18 1.16 8.62
N LEU A 23 2.11 0.77 7.75
CA LEU A 23 3.54 0.98 7.94
C LEU A 23 3.90 2.47 7.96
N LEU A 24 3.30 3.28 7.08
CA LEU A 24 3.39 4.74 7.11
C LEU A 24 2.79 5.32 8.40
N SER A 25 1.69 4.76 8.89
CA SER A 25 1.07 5.20 10.15
C SER A 25 1.99 4.97 11.36
N TYR A 26 2.75 3.87 11.37
CA TYR A 26 3.81 3.62 12.35
C TYR A 26 4.98 4.61 12.23
N ALA A 27 5.36 5.00 11.02
CA ALA A 27 6.38 6.02 10.79
C ALA A 27 5.88 7.44 11.17
N GLY A 28 4.56 7.66 11.13
CA GLY A 28 3.88 8.93 11.45
C GLY A 28 3.46 9.10 12.91
N ILE A 29 3.85 8.20 13.83
CA ILE A 29 3.48 8.25 15.27
C ILE A 29 3.79 9.61 15.91
N ALA A 30 4.86 10.28 15.46
CA ALA A 30 5.27 11.58 15.99
C ALA A 30 4.32 12.76 15.63
N GLY A 31 3.35 12.58 14.71
CA GLY A 31 2.48 13.65 14.24
C GLY A 31 0.99 13.32 14.30
N SER A 32 0.54 12.29 13.57
CA SER A 32 -0.87 11.87 13.58
C SER A 32 -1.07 10.54 12.83
N ALA A 33 -0.70 9.43 13.47
CA ALA A 33 -0.84 8.09 12.88
C ALA A 33 -2.26 7.79 12.34
N HIS A 34 -3.30 8.28 13.03
CA HIS A 34 -4.68 8.11 12.57
C HIS A 34 -4.95 8.87 11.25
N ARG A 35 -4.46 10.11 11.09
CA ARG A 35 -4.66 10.85 9.83
C ARG A 35 -3.93 10.20 8.67
N VAL A 36 -2.71 9.72 8.90
CA VAL A 36 -1.95 8.95 7.90
C VAL A 36 -2.74 7.74 7.44
N ALA A 37 -3.32 6.99 8.39
CA ALA A 37 -4.15 5.83 8.06
C ALA A 37 -5.39 6.22 7.25
N THR A 38 -6.08 7.29 7.65
CA THR A 38 -7.32 7.75 7.00
C THR A 38 -7.05 8.28 5.59
N ASP A 39 -6.12 9.21 5.44
CA ASP A 39 -5.82 9.86 4.15
C ASP A 39 -5.18 8.87 3.18
N GLY A 40 -4.27 8.01 3.67
CA GLY A 40 -3.67 6.95 2.87
C GLY A 40 -4.68 5.90 2.41
N THR A 41 -5.65 5.52 3.25
CA THR A 41 -6.72 4.59 2.85
C THR A 41 -7.70 5.25 1.89
N LEU A 42 -8.03 6.53 2.09
CA LEU A 42 -8.92 7.28 1.20
C LEU A 42 -8.37 7.37 -0.22
N ALA A 43 -7.04 7.45 -0.36
CA ALA A 43 -6.39 7.42 -1.67
C ALA A 43 -6.73 6.17 -2.49
N PHE A 44 -7.07 5.03 -1.87
CA PHE A 44 -7.51 3.85 -2.62
C PHE A 44 -8.84 4.04 -3.34
N ALA A 45 -9.62 5.07 -3.00
CA ALA A 45 -10.80 5.45 -3.77
C ALA A 45 -10.46 5.98 -5.17
N SER A 46 -9.21 6.38 -5.44
CA SER A 46 -8.76 6.73 -6.79
C SER A 46 -8.44 5.51 -7.66
N ALA A 47 -8.43 4.31 -7.08
CA ALA A 47 -8.14 3.09 -7.82
C ALA A 47 -9.28 2.73 -8.77
N THR A 48 -8.93 2.45 -10.03
CA THR A 48 -9.87 1.95 -11.05
C THR A 48 -9.61 0.49 -11.36
N GLY A 49 -10.37 -0.09 -12.30
CA GLY A 49 -10.10 -1.43 -12.81
C GLY A 49 -10.22 -2.52 -11.74
N GLU A 50 -9.52 -3.62 -11.94
CA GLU A 50 -9.56 -4.77 -11.03
C GLU A 50 -8.86 -4.47 -9.70
N VAL A 51 -7.79 -3.66 -9.71
CA VAL A 51 -7.16 -3.18 -8.47
C VAL A 51 -8.19 -2.44 -7.59
N GLY A 52 -8.99 -1.56 -8.18
CA GLY A 52 -10.07 -0.86 -7.47
C GLY A 52 -11.10 -1.81 -6.86
N HIS A 53 -11.54 -2.83 -7.60
CA HIS A 53 -12.46 -3.84 -7.08
C HIS A 53 -11.86 -4.66 -5.92
N VAL A 54 -10.57 -4.98 -5.98
CA VAL A 54 -9.85 -5.70 -4.93
C VAL A 54 -9.75 -4.86 -3.66
N LEU A 55 -9.41 -3.58 -3.79
CA LEU A 55 -9.24 -2.64 -2.66
C LEU A 55 -10.58 -2.20 -2.06
N ALA A 56 -11.63 -2.06 -2.87
CA ALA A 56 -12.99 -1.74 -2.40
C ALA A 56 -13.64 -2.90 -1.63
N SER A 57 -13.15 -4.13 -1.83
CA SER A 57 -13.67 -5.29 -1.13
C SER A 57 -13.39 -5.20 0.37
N LYS A 58 -14.45 -5.11 1.20
CA LYS A 58 -14.37 -5.11 2.68
C LYS A 58 -13.88 -6.43 3.30
N LYS A 59 -13.21 -7.30 2.54
CA LYS A 59 -12.68 -8.55 3.06
C LYS A 59 -11.47 -8.25 3.95
N GLY A 60 -11.65 -8.42 5.26
CA GLY A 60 -10.57 -8.42 6.26
C GLY A 60 -9.78 -9.73 6.26
N ASP A 61 -9.51 -10.29 5.09
CA ASP A 61 -8.76 -11.55 4.92
C ASP A 61 -7.23 -11.33 5.01
N PHE A 62 -6.77 -10.08 5.00
CA PHE A 62 -5.37 -9.73 5.23
C PHE A 62 -5.07 -9.67 6.73
N LYS A 63 -4.17 -10.54 7.20
CA LYS A 63 -3.68 -10.54 8.59
C LYS A 63 -2.30 -9.91 8.65
N LEU A 64 -2.24 -8.67 9.10
CA LEU A 64 -0.97 -8.01 9.45
C LEU A 64 -0.50 -8.53 10.81
N LYS A 65 0.63 -9.25 10.84
CA LYS A 65 1.24 -9.71 12.09
C LYS A 65 2.23 -8.66 12.58
N ALA A 66 1.74 -7.49 12.96
CA ALA A 66 2.61 -6.39 13.38
C ALA A 66 2.89 -6.47 14.89
N LYS A 67 4.11 -6.89 15.28
CA LYS A 67 4.64 -6.67 16.63
C LYS A 67 5.55 -5.44 16.71
N SER A 68 6.04 -4.98 15.56
CA SER A 68 6.94 -3.83 15.40
C SER A 68 6.87 -3.30 13.97
N ALA A 69 7.31 -2.06 13.75
CA ALA A 69 7.44 -1.48 12.41
C ALA A 69 8.36 -2.33 11.49
N ALA A 70 9.40 -2.94 12.05
CA ALA A 70 10.31 -3.82 11.31
C ALA A 70 9.59 -5.10 10.83
N SER A 71 8.90 -5.81 11.73
CA SER A 71 8.15 -7.03 11.36
C SER A 71 7.05 -6.74 10.34
N LEU A 72 6.44 -5.56 10.42
CA LEU A 72 5.46 -5.12 9.43
C LEU A 72 6.14 -4.83 8.08
N ALA A 73 7.27 -4.12 8.05
CA ALA A 73 8.02 -3.86 6.83
C ALA A 73 8.48 -5.16 6.14
N GLU A 74 8.97 -6.13 6.90
CA GLU A 74 9.37 -7.45 6.41
C GLU A 74 8.21 -8.23 5.78
N GLN A 75 6.97 -8.01 6.25
CA GLN A 75 5.78 -8.61 5.66
C GLN A 75 5.29 -7.82 4.42
N VAL A 76 5.31 -6.49 4.49
CA VAL A 76 4.63 -5.61 3.53
C VAL A 76 5.47 -5.32 2.29
N LEU A 77 6.78 -5.08 2.43
CA LEU A 77 7.63 -4.74 1.29
C LEU A 77 7.70 -5.89 0.26
N PRO A 78 7.87 -7.16 0.65
CA PRO A 78 7.79 -8.27 -0.30
C PRO A 78 6.39 -8.43 -0.89
N ALA A 79 5.34 -8.16 -0.13
CA ALA A 79 3.96 -8.24 -0.62
C ALA A 79 3.66 -7.16 -1.68
N LEU A 80 4.24 -5.96 -1.56
CA LEU A 80 4.15 -4.90 -2.59
C LEU A 80 4.80 -5.34 -3.90
N ALA A 81 6.02 -5.86 -3.84
CA ALA A 81 6.72 -6.38 -5.01
C ALA A 81 5.95 -7.54 -5.67
N GLU A 82 5.45 -8.48 -4.86
CA GLU A 82 4.68 -9.61 -5.39
C GLU A 82 3.35 -9.18 -5.98
N SER A 83 2.67 -8.19 -5.40
CA SER A 83 1.44 -7.62 -5.97
C SER A 83 1.68 -7.03 -7.35
N VAL A 84 2.75 -6.26 -7.51
CA VAL A 84 3.15 -5.71 -8.81
C VAL A 84 3.50 -6.83 -9.79
N ARG A 85 4.21 -7.87 -9.35
CA ARG A 85 4.55 -9.03 -10.19
C ARG A 85 3.31 -9.76 -10.68
N ILE A 86 2.38 -10.08 -9.78
CA ILE A 86 1.10 -10.74 -10.09
C ILE A 86 0.32 -9.90 -11.11
N LEU A 87 0.14 -8.61 -10.84
CA LEU A 87 -0.61 -7.72 -11.73
C LEU A 87 0.08 -7.61 -13.08
N LYS A 88 1.41 -7.46 -13.13
CA LYS A 88 2.17 -7.34 -14.38
C LYS A 88 2.08 -8.59 -15.26
N THR A 89 1.98 -9.77 -14.66
CA THR A 89 1.77 -11.04 -15.40
C THR A 89 0.39 -11.11 -16.03
N GLN A 90 -0.62 -10.49 -15.41
CA GLN A 90 -2.00 -10.52 -15.91
C GLN A 90 -2.27 -9.37 -16.88
N ASP A 91 -1.99 -8.15 -16.46
CA ASP A 91 -2.15 -6.91 -17.22
C ASP A 91 -1.13 -5.86 -16.73
N PRO A 92 -0.14 -5.48 -17.55
CA PRO A 92 0.80 -4.41 -17.23
C PRO A 92 0.13 -3.07 -16.84
N ALA A 93 -1.05 -2.78 -17.39
CA ALA A 93 -1.80 -1.56 -17.04
C ALA A 93 -2.33 -1.60 -15.61
N GLU A 94 -2.71 -2.77 -15.10
CA GLU A 94 -3.17 -2.93 -13.72
C GLU A 94 -2.01 -2.87 -12.72
N ALA A 95 -0.83 -3.33 -13.12
CA ALA A 95 0.38 -3.11 -12.33
C ALA A 95 0.65 -1.61 -12.19
N GLU A 96 0.57 -0.85 -13.27
CA GLU A 96 0.79 0.60 -13.25
C GLU A 96 -0.28 1.36 -12.47
N ASN A 97 -1.54 0.95 -12.59
CA ASN A 97 -2.64 1.43 -11.77
C ASN A 97 -2.36 1.21 -10.27
N PHE A 98 -1.90 0.01 -9.89
CA PHE A 98 -1.49 -0.27 -8.51
C PHE A 98 -0.32 0.60 -8.05
N ARG A 99 0.72 0.79 -8.87
CA ARG A 99 1.83 1.69 -8.53
C ARG A 99 1.36 3.11 -8.28
N THR A 100 0.50 3.60 -9.17
CA THR A 100 -0.08 4.94 -9.09
C THR A 100 -0.88 5.10 -7.81
N VAL A 101 -1.78 4.16 -7.50
CA VAL A 101 -2.62 4.18 -6.30
C VAL A 101 -1.79 4.15 -5.02
N VAL A 102 -0.77 3.30 -4.94
CA VAL A 102 0.14 3.26 -3.78
C VAL A 102 0.93 4.57 -3.67
N GLY A 103 1.38 5.14 -4.79
CA GLY A 103 2.02 6.45 -4.83
C GLY A 103 1.12 7.56 -4.28
N VAL A 104 -0.14 7.63 -4.71
CA VAL A 104 -1.12 8.60 -4.20
C VAL A 104 -1.37 8.40 -2.70
N ALA A 105 -1.44 7.15 -2.23
CA ALA A 105 -1.59 6.85 -0.80
C ALA A 105 -0.38 7.32 0.02
N VAL A 106 0.84 7.13 -0.49
CA VAL A 106 2.09 7.62 0.13
C VAL A 106 2.13 9.15 0.16
N GLU A 107 1.74 9.82 -0.92
CA GLU A 107 1.64 11.27 -0.96
C GLU A 107 0.61 11.82 0.02
N ALA A 108 -0.57 11.20 0.09
CA ALA A 108 -1.62 11.57 1.03
C ALA A 108 -1.15 11.41 2.49
N ALA A 109 -0.48 10.30 2.80
CA ALA A 109 0.14 10.05 4.08
C ALA A 109 1.21 11.09 4.44
N ASN A 110 2.05 11.50 3.49
CA ASN A 110 3.06 12.53 3.70
C ASN A 110 2.44 13.91 3.97
N ARG A 111 1.32 14.25 3.29
CA ARG A 111 0.56 15.49 3.52
C ARG A 111 -0.18 15.53 4.86
N ALA A 112 -0.37 14.40 5.53
CA ALA A 112 -1.02 14.36 6.84
C ALA A 112 -0.19 15.08 7.93
N HIS A 113 1.11 15.29 7.70
CA HIS A 113 1.99 16.06 8.57
C HIS A 113 2.01 17.55 8.17
N LYS A 114 1.93 18.47 9.16
CA LYS A 114 2.19 19.89 8.93
C LYS A 114 3.69 20.12 8.74
N GLY A 115 4.15 20.22 7.48
CA GLY A 115 5.54 20.45 7.13
C GLY A 115 6.14 19.31 6.30
N ALA A 116 7.48 19.30 6.16
CA ALA A 116 8.17 18.21 5.45
C ALA A 116 7.99 16.87 6.19
N PRO A 117 7.97 15.73 5.47
CA PRO A 117 7.95 14.41 6.09
C PRO A 117 9.10 14.26 7.09
N SER A 118 8.84 13.57 8.21
CA SER A 118 9.92 13.21 9.13
C SER A 118 10.97 12.33 8.42
N PRO A 119 12.23 12.31 8.86
CA PRO A 119 13.25 11.42 8.26
C PRO A 119 12.81 9.94 8.24
N VAL A 120 12.05 9.50 9.26
CA VAL A 120 11.49 8.15 9.33
C VAL A 120 10.40 7.93 8.27
N MET A 121 9.51 8.90 8.06
CA MET A 121 8.50 8.86 7.01
C MET A 121 9.11 8.89 5.61
N ALA A 122 10.16 9.70 5.41
CA ALA A 122 10.87 9.79 4.14
C ALA A 122 11.56 8.46 3.79
N GLU A 123 12.23 7.83 4.75
CA GLU A 123 12.85 6.52 4.56
C GLU A 123 11.80 5.43 4.29
N MET A 124 10.66 5.47 4.98
CA MET A 124 9.60 4.49 4.76
C MET A 124 8.93 4.66 3.39
N THR A 125 8.70 5.92 2.98
CA THR A 125 8.25 6.28 1.64
C THR A 125 9.19 5.70 0.59
N ARG A 126 10.50 5.91 0.76
CA ARG A 126 11.51 5.38 -0.15
C ARG A 126 11.42 3.87 -0.28
N LYS A 127 11.34 3.13 0.83
CA LYS A 127 11.24 1.66 0.83
C LYS A 127 9.99 1.15 0.11
N ILE A 128 8.84 1.80 0.34
CA ILE A 128 7.58 1.45 -0.33
C ILE A 128 7.69 1.71 -1.83
N THR A 129 8.23 2.86 -2.23
CA THR A 129 8.43 3.20 -3.65
C THR A 129 9.41 2.24 -4.34
N GLU A 130 10.51 1.88 -3.68
CA GLU A 130 11.45 0.87 -4.20
C GLU A 130 10.77 -0.50 -4.36
N ALA A 131 9.98 -0.94 -3.38
CA ALA A 131 9.28 -2.23 -3.44
C ALA A 131 8.25 -2.32 -4.57
N VAL A 132 7.62 -1.19 -4.93
CA VAL A 132 6.61 -1.13 -6.00
C VAL A 132 7.24 -1.00 -7.39
N ASN A 133 8.47 -0.49 -7.47
CA ASN A 133 9.21 -0.30 -8.72
C ASN A 133 10.23 -1.41 -9.03
N GLY A 134 10.53 -2.28 -8.05
CA GLY A 134 11.45 -3.41 -8.16
C GLY A 134 10.94 -4.60 -8.97
#